data_AF-K4L415-F1
#
_entry.id   AF-K4L415-F1
#
_cell.length_a   1.000
_cell.length_b   1.000
_cell.length_c   1.000
_cell.angle_alpha   90.00
_cell.angle_beta   90.00
_cell.angle_gamma   90.00
#
_symmetry.space_group_name_H-M   'P 1'
#
loop_
_entity.id
_entity.type
_entity.pdbx_description
1 polymer ?
#
loop_
_entity_poly.entity_id
_entity_poly.type
_entity_poly.pdbx_seq_one_letter_code
_entity_poly.pdbx_strand_id
1 'polypeptide(L)' 'MMKLVYIASPYAGNIEHNTRMAIEYCRFAASAGVAPIAPHLLFPLFLHDSNPE' A
#
# COMPACT_ATOMS: atom_id res chain seq x y z
N MET A 1 -11.79 4.06 18.69
CA MET A 1 -10.46 4.10 18.03
C MET A 1 -10.59 3.34 16.71
N MET A 2 -10.14 3.91 15.60
CA MET A 2 -10.18 3.25 14.29
C MET A 2 -9.15 2.12 14.24
N LYS A 3 -9.54 0.91 13.82
CA LYS A 3 -8.61 -0.23 13.76
C LYS A 3 -7.60 0.00 12.63
N LEU A 4 -6.33 -0.25 12.91
CA LEU A 4 -5.29 -0.25 11.88
C LEU A 4 -5.28 -1.59 11.15
N VAL A 5 -5.29 -1.56 9.82
CA VAL A 5 -5.23 -2.76 8.97
C VAL A 5 -4.04 -2.65 8.02
N TYR A 6 -3.18 -3.66 8.08
CA TYR A 6 -2.04 -3.81 7.18
C TYR A 6 -2.47 -4.55 5.92
N ILE A 7 -2.17 -3.98 4.75
CA ILE A 7 -2.46 -4.57 3.44
C ILE A 7 -1.15 -5.07 2.83
N ALA A 8 -1.00 -6.39 2.80
CA ALA A 8 0.09 -7.08 2.11
C ALA A 8 -0.35 -7.44 0.70
N SER A 9 0.03 -6.63 -0.29
CA SER A 9 -0.14 -6.93 -1.71
C SER A 9 1.20 -6.91 -2.44
N PRO A 10 1.33 -7.59 -3.59
CA PRO A 10 2.51 -7.49 -4.42
C PRO A 10 2.77 -6.03 -4.81
N TYR A 11 4.05 -5.65 -4.90
CA TYR A 11 4.49 -4.38 -5.48
C TYR A 11 5.35 -4.64 -6.72
N ALA A 12 6.41 -5.45 -6.58
CA ALA A 12 7.33 -5.81 -7.66
C ALA A 12 6.67 -6.57 -8.83
N GLY A 13 7.35 -6.57 -9.98
CA GLY A 13 6.82 -7.09 -11.24
C GLY A 13 6.09 -6.00 -12.01
N ASN A 14 4.76 -6.06 -12.08
CA ASN A 14 3.94 -5.03 -12.71
C ASN A 14 3.60 -3.91 -11.71
N ILE A 15 4.55 -3.02 -11.45
CA ILE A 15 4.44 -1.95 -10.43
C ILE A 15 3.20 -1.08 -10.64
N GLU A 16 2.90 -0.68 -11.87
CA GLU A 16 1.73 0.15 -12.18
C GLU A 16 0.41 -0.55 -11.81
N HIS A 17 0.22 -1.78 -12.29
CA HIS A 17 -0.96 -2.58 -11.97
C HIS A 17 -1.09 -2.83 -10.46
N ASN A 18 0.01 -3.23 -9.83
CA ASN A 18 0.06 -3.57 -8.42
C ASN A 18 -0.23 -2.37 -7.51
N THR A 19 0.34 -1.20 -7.84
CA THR A 19 0.09 0.08 -7.16
C THR A 19 -1.39 0.42 -7.22
N ARG A 20 -2.00 0.33 -8.41
CA ARG A 20 -3.44 0.59 -8.60
C ARG A 20 -4.29 -0.37 -7.75
N MET A 21 -3.97 -1.66 -7.74
CA MET A 21 -4.71 -2.64 -6.93
C MET A 21 -4.57 -2.38 -5.43
N ALA A 22 -3.37 -2.04 -4.94
CA ALA A 22 -3.14 -1.70 -3.54
C ALA A 22 -3.96 -0.47 -3.09
N ILE A 23 -4.09 0.55 -3.96
CA ILE A 23 -4.94 1.72 -3.71
C ILE A 23 -6.41 1.30 -3.59
N GLU A 24 -6.91 0.43 -4.47
CA GLU A 24 -8.29 -0.06 -4.39
C GLU A 24 -8.56 -0.88 -3.12
N TYR A 25 -7.59 -1.70 -2.68
CA TYR A 25 -7.70 -2.42 -1.41
C TYR A 25 -7.74 -1.46 -0.22
N CYS A 26 -6.92 -0.41 -0.22
CA CYS A 26 -6.97 0.64 0.80
C CYS A 26 -8.33 1.34 0.78
N ARG A 27 -8.88 1.70 -0.39
CA ARG A 27 -10.20 2.33 -0.52
C ARG A 27 -11.32 1.44 0.04
N PHE A 28 -11.27 0.14 -0.26
CA PHE A 28 -12.21 -0.84 0.27
C PHE A 28 -12.11 -0.96 1.80
N ALA A 29 -10.91 -1.04 2.35
CA ALA A 29 -10.72 -1.09 3.80
C ALA A 29 -11.20 0.23 4.47
N ALA A 30 -10.87 1.38 3.89
CA ALA A 30 -11.34 2.67 4.41
C ALA A 30 -12.87 2.78 4.41
N SER A 31 -13.55 2.28 3.37
CA SER A 31 -15.02 2.28 3.33
C SER A 31 -15.66 1.34 4.37
N ALA A 32 -14.91 0.36 4.88
CA ALA A 32 -15.30 -0.50 6.00
C ALA A 32 -15.02 0.13 7.38
N GLY A 33 -14.57 1.39 7.45
CA GLY A 33 -14.38 2.13 8.71
C GLY A 33 -13.07 1.79 9.44
N VAL A 34 -12.05 1.31 8.74
CA VAL A 34 -10.71 1.06 9.29
C VAL A 34 -9.66 2.00 8.68
N ALA A 35 -8.48 2.06 9.30
CA ALA A 35 -7.31 2.77 8.82
C ALA A 35 -6.41 1.80 8.03
N PRO A 36 -6.42 1.81 6.69
CA PRO A 36 -5.53 0.95 5.91
C PRO A 36 -4.11 1.52 5.82
N ILE A 37 -3.11 0.63 5.83
CA ILE A 37 -1.74 0.94 5.44
C ILE A 37 -1.23 -0.13 4.47
N ALA A 38 -0.80 0.30 3.29
CA ALA A 38 0.01 -0.48 2.38
C ALA A 38 1.41 0.17 2.31
N PRO A 39 2.42 -0.35 3.04
CA PRO A 39 3.69 0.36 3.20
C PRO A 39 4.42 0.63 1.89
N HIS A 40 4.30 -0.26 0.89
CA HIS A 40 4.92 -0.08 -0.42
C HIS A 40 4.26 1.04 -1.26
N LEU A 41 3.13 1.62 -0.84
CA LEU A 41 2.62 2.87 -1.41
C LEU A 41 3.23 4.11 -0.74
N LEU A 42 3.69 3.96 0.50
CA LEU A 42 4.18 5.05 1.35
C LEU A 42 5.69 5.18 1.27
N PHE A 43 6.42 4.06 1.36
CA PHE A 43 7.87 4.00 1.38
C PHE A 43 8.52 4.65 0.16
N PRO A 44 8.03 4.45 -1.09
CA PRO A 44 8.63 5.12 -2.24
C PRO A 44 8.56 6.66 -2.22
N LEU A 45 7.75 7.26 -1.35
CA LEU A 45 7.69 8.71 -1.20
C LEU A 45 8.93 9.29 -0.50
N PHE A 46 9.67 8.48 0.25
CA PHE A 46 10.84 8.92 1.02
C PHE A 46 12.01 7.93 1.02
N LEU A 47 11.82 6.71 0.52
CA LEU A 47 12.85 5.72 0.25
C LEU A 47 12.99 5.55 -1.27
N HIS A 48 14.21 5.31 -1.71
CA HIS A 48 14.46 5.00 -3.12
C HIS A 48 14.55 3.49 -3.28
N ASP A 49 13.52 2.88 -3.89
CA ASP A 49 13.46 1.42 -4.07
C ASP A 49 14.60 0.83 -4.90
N SER A 50 15.29 1.63 -5.71
CA SER A 50 16.48 1.18 -6.45
C SER A 50 17.77 1.28 -5.65
N ASN A 51 17.71 1.69 -4.38
CA ASN A 51 18.86 1.65 -3.48
C ASN A 51 18.77 0.39 -2.59
N PRO A 52 19.56 -0.66 -2.85
CA PRO A 52 19.54 -1.91 -2.10
C PRO A 52 20.23 -1.84 -0.72
N GLU A 53 20.67 -0.65 -0.29
CA GLU A 53 21.42 -0.43 0.96
C GLU A 53 20.55 -0.29 2.21
#